data_AF-A0A4Q2LVA2-F1
#
_entry.id   AF-A0A4Q2LVA2-F1
#
_cell.length_a   1.000
_cell.length_b   1.000
_cell.length_c   1.000
_cell.angle_alpha   90.00
_cell.angle_beta   90.00
_cell.angle_gamma   90.00
#
_symmetry.space_group_name_H-M   'P 1'
#
loop_
_entity.id
_entity.type
_entity.pdbx_description
1 polymer ?
#
loop_
_entity_poly.entity_id
_entity_poly.type
_entity_poly.pdbx_seq_one_letter_code
_entity_poly.pdbx_strand_id
1 'polypeptide(L)'
;MYYYKEELINIIEPDHPDPAAAKVLQETLGGQFGEMRTMMQYFFQSSNFRGKEKQFRDLLRGVFLEEIAHVELVQNTINQLLNGAGISQPGNAGQDQAPIDEAIKHANPHHFIMGAQSSLPVDAGGNPWNGSWVYSHGNLISDMLNNVVLESTGVLQKTRIYEMSSNKTFRETLGFLIVRDNAHQNAFAKALETLGVDWGKLFPVPNYDISKYPECRKYVDMGYHNVQFNFRLDQTRIGEIFQGESPSRNGKPLSVTEPPSGFPVPQLPEMPNEHSPGLQDMMV
;
A
#
# COMPACT_ATOMS: atom_id res chain seq x y z
N MET A 1 18.81 -6.90 8.96
CA MET A 1 19.46 -6.14 7.88
C MET A 1 18.51 -6.15 6.71
N TYR A 2 18.30 -5.00 6.07
CA TYR A 2 17.45 -4.84 4.89
C TYR A 2 18.33 -4.42 3.72
N TYR A 3 17.92 -4.79 2.52
CA TYR A 3 18.57 -4.37 1.28
C TYR A 3 17.56 -3.58 0.48
N TYR A 4 18.03 -2.52 -0.16
CA TYR A 4 17.25 -1.71 -1.08
C TYR A 4 17.61 -2.05 -2.52
N LYS A 5 16.61 -2.08 -3.38
CA LYS A 5 16.73 -2.14 -4.84
C LYS A 5 15.82 -1.04 -5.38
N GLU A 6 16.32 -0.17 -6.25
CA GLU A 6 15.59 0.97 -6.81
C GLU A 6 14.57 0.52 -7.85
N GLU A 7 13.53 -0.16 -7.39
CA GLU A 7 12.42 -0.66 -8.20
C GLU A 7 11.13 -0.70 -7.39
N LEU A 8 10.02 -0.33 -8.01
CA LEU A 8 8.68 -0.47 -7.45
C LEU A 8 8.16 -1.89 -7.63
N ILE A 9 7.36 -2.38 -6.68
CA ILE A 9 6.73 -3.70 -6.74
C ILE A 9 5.67 -3.82 -7.85
N ASN A 10 5.12 -2.69 -8.28
CA ASN A 10 4.16 -2.59 -9.37
C ASN A 10 4.39 -1.32 -10.20
N ILE A 11 3.89 -1.30 -11.43
CA ILE A 11 3.95 -0.12 -12.29
C ILE A 11 3.13 1.03 -11.72
N ILE A 12 3.59 2.25 -11.98
CA ILE A 12 2.79 3.48 -11.89
C ILE A 12 2.32 3.79 -13.31
N GLU A 13 1.04 3.59 -13.60
CA GLU A 13 0.43 3.92 -14.90
C GLU A 13 0.13 5.42 -14.97
N PRO A 14 0.87 6.24 -15.74
CA PRO A 14 0.70 7.69 -15.70
C PRO A 14 -0.65 8.15 -16.28
N ASP A 15 -1.21 9.18 -15.68
CA ASP A 15 -2.41 9.90 -16.14
C ASP A 15 -2.26 11.40 -15.83
N HIS A 16 -3.30 12.20 -16.13
CA HIS A 16 -3.36 13.61 -15.75
C HIS A 16 -3.24 13.83 -14.23
N PRO A 17 -2.73 15.01 -13.79
CA PRO A 17 -2.68 15.37 -12.37
C PRO A 17 -4.07 15.35 -11.75
N ASP A 18 -4.19 14.82 -10.53
CA ASP A 18 -5.45 14.73 -9.78
C ASP A 18 -5.19 14.90 -8.27
N PRO A 19 -5.06 16.15 -7.77
CA PRO A 19 -4.85 16.44 -6.35
C PRO A 19 -5.98 15.96 -5.43
N ALA A 20 -7.20 15.81 -5.95
CA ALA A 20 -8.34 15.28 -5.20
C ALA A 20 -8.20 13.77 -4.98
N ALA A 21 -7.79 13.02 -5.99
CA ALA A 21 -7.44 11.61 -5.85
C ALA A 21 -6.24 11.41 -4.93
N ALA A 22 -5.19 12.23 -5.06
CA ALA A 22 -4.03 12.20 -4.18
C ALA A 22 -4.43 12.39 -2.70
N LYS A 23 -5.35 13.32 -2.42
CA LYS A 23 -5.89 13.56 -1.07
C LYS A 23 -6.56 12.32 -0.48
N VAL A 24 -7.45 11.65 -1.22
CA VAL A 24 -8.13 10.46 -0.67
C VAL A 24 -7.22 9.23 -0.63
N LEU A 25 -6.24 9.13 -1.54
CA LEU A 25 -5.24 8.05 -1.52
C LEU A 25 -4.32 8.12 -0.29
N GLN A 26 -4.17 9.29 0.35
CA GLN A 26 -3.46 9.40 1.64
C GLN A 26 -4.03 8.49 2.73
N GLU A 27 -5.32 8.13 2.66
CA GLU A 27 -5.91 7.17 3.60
C GLU A 27 -5.24 5.78 3.49
N THR A 28 -4.84 5.38 2.28
CA THR A 28 -4.13 4.11 2.09
C THR A 28 -2.67 4.21 2.51
N LEU A 29 -2.08 5.40 2.65
CA LEU A 29 -0.72 5.60 3.15
C LEU A 29 -0.72 5.73 4.68
N GLY A 30 -1.19 6.88 5.17
CA GLY A 30 -1.08 7.33 6.56
C GLY A 30 -2.36 7.20 7.37
N GLY A 31 -3.44 6.64 6.79
CA GLY A 31 -4.69 6.35 7.50
C GLY A 31 -4.56 5.23 8.54
N GLN A 32 -5.58 5.09 9.37
CA GLN A 32 -5.59 4.10 10.46
C GLN A 32 -5.48 2.65 9.94
N PHE A 33 -5.85 2.37 8.69
CA PHE A 33 -5.71 1.04 8.10
C PHE A 33 -4.77 1.04 6.89
N GLY A 34 -3.99 2.11 6.68
CA GLY A 34 -3.07 2.25 5.55
C GLY A 34 -1.75 1.49 5.71
N GLU A 35 -0.91 1.54 4.68
CA GLU A 35 0.33 0.75 4.57
C GLU A 35 1.36 1.10 5.64
N MET A 36 1.37 2.35 6.14
CA MET A 36 2.24 2.70 7.26
C MET A 36 1.90 1.91 8.52
N ARG A 37 0.61 1.60 8.75
CA ARG A 37 0.20 0.74 9.87
C ARG A 37 0.54 -0.72 9.61
N THR A 38 0.21 -1.29 8.46
CA THR A 38 0.51 -2.70 8.15
C THR A 38 2.01 -2.97 8.30
N MET A 39 2.84 -2.12 7.68
CA MET A 39 4.30 -2.18 7.79
C MET A 39 4.76 -2.15 9.25
N MET A 40 4.34 -1.16 10.04
CA MET A 40 4.78 -1.04 11.43
C MET A 40 4.24 -2.17 12.31
N GLN A 41 2.98 -2.59 12.12
CA GLN A 41 2.37 -3.67 12.88
C GLN A 41 3.15 -4.97 12.72
N TYR A 42 3.43 -5.38 11.49
CA TYR A 42 4.14 -6.62 11.21
C TYR A 42 5.63 -6.54 11.55
N PHE A 43 6.23 -5.34 11.44
CA PHE A 43 7.60 -5.14 11.91
C PHE A 43 7.70 -5.37 13.43
N PHE A 44 6.83 -4.74 14.22
CA PHE A 44 6.85 -4.87 15.68
C PHE A 44 6.48 -6.29 16.12
N GLN A 45 5.42 -6.88 15.55
CA GLN A 45 5.03 -8.25 15.89
C GLN A 45 6.14 -9.27 15.56
N SER A 46 6.79 -9.16 14.39
CA SER A 46 7.87 -10.09 14.02
C SER A 46 9.15 -9.88 14.85
N SER A 47 9.41 -8.65 15.31
CA SER A 47 10.57 -8.31 16.14
C SER A 47 10.37 -8.68 17.61
N ASN A 48 9.16 -8.49 18.12
CA ASN A 48 8.78 -8.80 19.50
C ASN A 48 8.40 -10.28 19.72
N PHE A 49 8.38 -11.07 18.65
CA PHE A 49 7.96 -12.47 18.69
C PHE A 49 8.75 -13.30 19.71
N ARG A 50 8.04 -14.05 20.54
CA ARG A 50 8.60 -15.00 21.51
C ARG A 50 8.08 -16.40 21.21
N GLY A 51 8.98 -17.39 21.21
CA GLY A 51 8.61 -18.78 20.94
C GLY A 51 9.59 -19.46 19.97
N LYS A 52 9.40 -20.76 19.78
CA LYS A 52 10.19 -21.60 18.85
C LYS A 52 9.48 -21.77 17.50
N GLU A 53 8.27 -21.29 17.39
CA GLU A 53 7.34 -21.42 16.27
C GLU A 53 7.73 -20.44 15.15
N LYS A 54 8.95 -20.61 14.64
CA LYS A 54 9.61 -19.74 13.66
C LYS A 54 8.75 -19.50 12.41
N GLN A 55 7.91 -20.45 12.01
CA GLN A 55 7.01 -20.30 10.87
C GLN A 55 6.07 -19.08 10.96
N PHE A 56 5.53 -18.76 12.15
CA PHE A 56 4.65 -17.59 12.30
C PHE A 56 5.44 -16.28 12.31
N ARG A 57 6.60 -16.28 12.98
CA ARG A 57 7.51 -15.13 12.95
C ARG A 57 7.99 -14.84 11.53
N ASP A 58 8.32 -15.88 10.78
CA ASP A 58 8.76 -15.78 9.40
C ASP A 58 7.62 -15.31 8.48
N LEU A 59 6.37 -15.72 8.71
CA LEU A 59 5.18 -15.16 8.03
C LEU A 59 5.05 -13.66 8.29
N LEU A 60 5.01 -13.24 9.55
CA LEU A 60 4.92 -11.82 9.93
C LEU A 60 6.03 -11.00 9.30
N ARG A 61 7.26 -11.53 9.30
CA ARG A 61 8.41 -10.86 8.69
C ARG A 61 8.32 -10.81 7.17
N GLY A 62 7.81 -11.86 6.53
CA GLY A 62 7.60 -11.90 5.09
C GLY A 62 6.62 -10.84 4.63
N VAL A 63 5.46 -10.74 5.29
CA VAL A 63 4.45 -9.72 5.00
C VAL A 63 5.01 -8.32 5.27
N PHE A 64 5.65 -8.09 6.42
CA PHE A 64 6.31 -6.81 6.72
C PHE A 64 7.27 -6.33 5.61
N LEU A 65 8.11 -7.23 5.06
CA LEU A 65 9.05 -6.85 4.00
C LEU A 65 8.32 -6.39 2.73
N GLU A 66 7.18 -6.99 2.44
CA GLU A 66 6.32 -6.58 1.32
C GLU A 66 5.64 -5.23 1.59
N GLU A 67 5.19 -4.97 2.82
CA GLU A 67 4.57 -3.68 3.18
C GLU A 67 5.51 -2.48 3.02
N ILE A 68 6.83 -2.68 3.14
CA ILE A 68 7.80 -1.61 2.82
C ILE A 68 7.64 -1.18 1.35
N ALA A 69 7.48 -2.14 0.45
CA ALA A 69 7.30 -1.88 -0.98
C ALA A 69 5.91 -1.29 -1.28
N HIS A 70 4.88 -1.64 -0.50
CA HIS A 70 3.57 -1.01 -0.60
C HIS A 70 3.61 0.47 -0.21
N VAL A 71 4.29 0.82 0.90
CA VAL A 71 4.48 2.22 1.30
C VAL A 71 5.18 3.01 0.19
N GLU A 72 6.27 2.49 -0.37
CA GLU A 72 7.00 3.14 -1.47
C GLU A 72 6.13 3.30 -2.74
N LEU A 73 5.35 2.27 -3.10
CA LEU A 73 4.42 2.32 -4.23
C LEU A 73 3.35 3.40 -4.04
N VAL A 74 2.71 3.46 -2.87
CA VAL A 74 1.67 4.46 -2.57
C VAL A 74 2.25 5.87 -2.56
N GLN A 75 3.43 6.07 -1.96
CA GLN A 75 4.11 7.37 -1.98
C GLN A 75 4.37 7.85 -3.41
N ASN A 76 4.94 7.00 -4.26
CA ASN A 76 5.20 7.34 -5.66
C ASN A 76 3.91 7.57 -6.45
N THR A 77 2.83 6.84 -6.13
CA THR A 77 1.51 7.05 -6.75
C THR A 77 0.95 8.43 -6.40
N ILE A 78 1.00 8.83 -5.12
CA ILE A 78 0.54 10.13 -4.66
C ILE A 78 1.38 11.25 -5.28
N ASN A 79 2.70 11.10 -5.31
CA ASN A 79 3.59 12.07 -5.96
C ASN A 79 3.27 12.19 -7.46
N GLN A 80 3.00 11.09 -8.16
CA GLN A 80 2.60 11.11 -9.57
C GLN A 80 1.25 11.78 -9.81
N LEU A 81 0.27 11.58 -8.91
CA LEU A 81 -1.04 12.26 -8.97
C LEU A 81 -0.94 13.76 -8.73
N LEU A 82 0.04 14.20 -7.94
CA LEU A 82 0.28 15.62 -7.68
C LEU A 82 1.17 16.27 -8.75
N ASN A 83 2.01 15.48 -9.41
CA ASN A 83 2.97 15.98 -10.39
C ASN A 83 2.30 16.73 -11.55
N GLY A 84 2.64 18.02 -11.69
CA GLY A 84 2.08 18.89 -12.72
C GLY A 84 0.75 19.54 -12.34
N ALA A 85 0.37 19.51 -11.06
CA ALA A 85 -0.81 20.23 -10.58
C ALA A 85 -0.53 21.75 -10.58
N GLY A 86 -1.39 22.49 -11.27
CA GLY A 86 -1.26 23.94 -11.43
C GLY A 86 -0.35 24.36 -12.58
N ILE A 87 0.21 25.57 -12.49
CA ILE A 87 1.09 26.19 -13.48
C ILE A 87 2.52 26.14 -12.95
N SER A 88 3.45 25.65 -13.77
CA SER A 88 4.85 25.45 -13.37
C SER A 88 5.63 26.74 -13.10
N GLN A 89 5.20 27.87 -13.65
CA GLN A 89 5.87 29.15 -13.47
C GLN A 89 5.58 29.73 -12.07
N PRO A 90 6.60 30.12 -11.28
CA PRO A 90 6.41 30.71 -9.96
C PRO A 90 5.86 32.14 -10.01
N GLY A 91 5.45 32.66 -8.85
CA GLY A 91 5.02 34.04 -8.68
C GLY A 91 3.54 34.25 -9.02
N ASN A 92 3.24 35.29 -9.78
CA ASN A 92 1.89 35.69 -10.17
C ASN A 92 1.49 35.15 -11.55
N ALA A 93 1.97 33.96 -11.92
CA ALA A 93 1.60 33.33 -13.18
C ALA A 93 0.13 32.86 -13.18
N GLY A 94 -0.41 32.60 -14.36
CA GLY A 94 -1.81 32.19 -14.52
C GLY A 94 -2.80 33.33 -14.73
N GLN A 95 -4.03 32.99 -15.10
CA GLN A 95 -5.07 33.98 -15.40
C GLN A 95 -5.54 34.74 -14.16
N ASP A 96 -5.58 34.05 -13.02
CA ASP A 96 -5.95 34.57 -11.71
C ASP A 96 -4.75 35.00 -10.85
N GLN A 97 -3.53 34.90 -11.41
CA GLN A 97 -2.27 35.24 -10.74
C GLN A 97 -1.93 34.31 -9.56
N ALA A 98 -2.50 33.10 -9.51
CA ALA A 98 -2.29 32.11 -8.46
C ALA A 98 -1.92 30.74 -9.07
N PRO A 99 -0.63 30.47 -9.39
CA PRO A 99 -0.22 29.28 -10.15
C PRO A 99 -0.49 27.94 -9.46
N ILE A 100 -0.74 27.93 -8.15
CA ILE A 100 -1.00 26.72 -7.34
C ILE A 100 -2.37 26.79 -6.63
N ASP A 101 -3.35 27.49 -7.23
CA ASP A 101 -4.69 27.66 -6.66
C ASP A 101 -5.47 26.35 -6.43
N GLU A 102 -5.06 25.25 -7.07
CA GLU A 102 -5.55 23.89 -6.77
C GLU A 102 -5.45 23.53 -5.27
N ALA A 103 -4.44 24.06 -4.58
CA ALA A 103 -4.21 23.85 -3.15
C ALA A 103 -5.40 24.28 -2.28
N ILE A 104 -6.17 25.29 -2.70
CA ILE A 104 -7.33 25.82 -1.95
C ILE A 104 -8.68 25.28 -2.45
N LYS A 105 -8.69 24.44 -3.48
CA LYS A 105 -9.90 23.85 -4.07
C LYS A 105 -10.17 22.46 -3.53
N HIS A 106 -9.75 21.43 -4.27
CA HIS A 106 -10.10 20.04 -4.00
C HIS A 106 -8.94 19.23 -3.41
N ALA A 107 -7.75 19.81 -3.33
CA ALA A 107 -6.55 19.18 -2.81
C ALA A 107 -6.51 19.09 -1.27
N ASN A 108 -5.48 18.39 -0.77
CA ASN A 108 -4.96 18.63 0.57
C ASN A 108 -3.95 19.79 0.49
N PRO A 109 -4.20 20.94 1.13
CA PRO A 109 -3.30 22.09 1.07
C PRO A 109 -1.86 21.76 1.51
N HIS A 110 -1.67 20.82 2.45
CA HIS A 110 -0.34 20.44 2.92
C HIS A 110 0.50 19.75 1.84
N HIS A 111 -0.11 19.11 0.83
CA HIS A 111 0.64 18.56 -0.30
C HIS A 111 1.46 19.65 -1.01
N PHE A 112 0.92 20.86 -1.11
CA PHE A 112 1.59 22.01 -1.72
C PHE A 112 2.46 22.74 -0.69
N ILE A 113 1.90 23.06 0.49
CA ILE A 113 2.59 23.89 1.51
C ILE A 113 3.80 23.19 2.13
N MET A 114 3.69 21.89 2.45
CA MET A 114 4.72 21.13 3.17
C MET A 114 5.41 20.11 2.27
N GLY A 115 4.67 19.53 1.33
CA GLY A 115 5.12 18.43 0.51
C GLY A 115 5.77 18.83 -0.81
N ALA A 116 5.66 20.09 -1.25
CA ALA A 116 6.04 20.49 -2.61
C ALA A 116 5.45 19.54 -3.67
N GLN A 117 4.12 19.41 -3.67
CA GLN A 117 3.33 18.47 -4.47
C GLN A 117 3.72 17.00 -4.27
N SER A 118 3.93 16.60 -3.01
CA SER A 118 4.30 15.22 -2.65
C SER A 118 3.48 14.65 -1.49
N SER A 119 3.53 13.32 -1.35
CA SER A 119 2.95 12.54 -0.26
C SER A 119 3.45 12.97 1.12
N LEU A 120 2.62 12.73 2.12
CA LEU A 120 2.88 13.09 3.51
C LEU A 120 2.48 11.93 4.44
N PRO A 121 3.08 11.79 5.63
CA PRO A 121 2.70 10.76 6.61
C PRO A 121 1.42 11.12 7.37
N VAL A 122 0.32 11.36 6.63
CA VAL A 122 -1.00 11.76 7.16
C VAL A 122 -2.11 10.96 6.49
N ASP A 123 -3.29 10.92 7.12
CA ASP A 123 -4.52 10.35 6.57
C ASP A 123 -5.19 11.28 5.53
N ALA A 124 -6.33 10.89 4.95
CA ALA A 124 -7.04 11.72 3.97
C ALA A 124 -7.67 13.00 4.58
N GLY A 125 -7.80 13.07 5.90
CA GLY A 125 -8.20 14.25 6.66
C GLY A 125 -7.02 15.17 7.02
N GLY A 126 -5.78 14.75 6.76
CA GLY A 126 -4.56 15.48 7.12
C GLY A 126 -4.07 15.24 8.55
N ASN A 127 -4.61 14.26 9.28
CA ASN A 127 -4.12 13.92 10.61
C ASN A 127 -2.82 13.12 10.49
N PRO A 128 -1.77 13.42 11.28
CA PRO A 128 -0.54 12.64 11.31
C PRO A 128 -0.80 11.16 11.64
N TRP A 129 -0.12 10.26 10.93
CA TRP A 129 -0.13 8.84 11.26
C TRP A 129 0.29 8.64 12.72
N ASN A 130 -0.45 7.79 13.44
CA ASN A 130 -0.26 7.63 14.88
C ASN A 130 0.24 6.23 15.24
N GLY A 131 1.42 6.17 15.88
CA GLY A 131 2.01 4.91 16.34
C GLY A 131 1.16 4.13 17.34
N SER A 132 0.20 4.78 18.01
CA SER A 132 -0.76 4.09 18.89
C SER A 132 -1.70 3.11 18.15
N TRP A 133 -1.75 3.14 16.82
CA TRP A 133 -2.52 2.18 16.02
C TRP A 133 -1.82 0.83 15.85
N VAL A 134 -0.53 0.74 16.22
CA VAL A 134 0.28 -0.49 16.11
C VAL A 134 -0.02 -1.42 17.28
N TYR A 135 -0.61 -2.57 16.97
CA TYR A 135 -0.94 -3.59 17.97
C TYR A 135 0.01 -4.78 17.85
N SER A 136 0.88 -4.95 18.85
CA SER A 136 1.80 -6.08 19.01
C SER A 136 1.58 -6.65 20.42
N HIS A 137 0.55 -7.47 20.59
CA HIS A 137 0.10 -7.97 21.88
C HIS A 137 1.10 -8.95 22.51
N GLY A 138 1.95 -9.60 21.70
CA GLY A 138 2.87 -10.64 22.16
C GLY A 138 2.19 -11.99 22.41
N ASN A 139 0.88 -12.06 22.18
CA ASN A 139 0.12 -13.30 22.11
C ASN A 139 -0.17 -13.60 20.63
N LEU A 140 0.33 -14.74 20.14
CA LEU A 140 0.24 -15.12 18.73
C LEU A 140 -1.19 -15.10 18.19
N ILE A 141 -2.15 -15.69 18.93
CA ILE A 141 -3.54 -15.80 18.45
C ILE A 141 -4.19 -14.41 18.39
N SER A 142 -4.01 -13.59 19.42
CA SER A 142 -4.52 -12.22 19.42
C SER A 142 -3.93 -11.37 18.29
N ASP A 143 -2.62 -11.50 18.02
CA ASP A 143 -1.95 -10.81 16.92
C ASP A 143 -2.48 -11.28 15.56
N MET A 144 -2.65 -12.60 15.33
CA MET A 144 -3.21 -13.10 14.07
C MET A 144 -4.66 -12.64 13.84
N LEU A 145 -5.51 -12.66 14.87
CA LEU A 145 -6.90 -12.17 14.77
C LEU A 145 -6.94 -10.70 14.38
N ASN A 146 -6.06 -9.90 14.98
CA ASN A 146 -5.93 -8.48 14.67
C ASN A 146 -5.45 -8.25 13.23
N ASN A 147 -4.47 -9.03 12.78
CA ASN A 147 -3.95 -8.91 11.43
C ASN A 147 -5.01 -9.27 10.37
N VAL A 148 -5.83 -10.29 10.64
CA VAL A 148 -7.00 -10.58 9.81
C VAL A 148 -7.94 -9.37 9.73
N VAL A 149 -8.26 -8.72 10.86
CA VAL A 149 -9.11 -7.53 10.86
C VAL A 149 -8.46 -6.38 10.08
N LEU A 150 -7.15 -6.17 10.26
CA LEU A 150 -6.39 -5.12 9.59
C LEU A 150 -6.45 -5.30 8.07
N GLU A 151 -6.08 -6.47 7.55
CA GLU A 151 -6.09 -6.75 6.11
C GLU A 151 -7.51 -6.75 5.52
N SER A 152 -8.49 -7.30 6.24
CA SER A 152 -9.89 -7.27 5.80
C SER A 152 -10.41 -5.84 5.66
N THR A 153 -10.00 -4.96 6.57
CA THR A 153 -10.37 -3.54 6.52
C THR A 153 -9.58 -2.81 5.42
N GLY A 154 -8.32 -3.22 5.18
CA GLY A 154 -7.50 -2.81 4.04
C GLY A 154 -8.20 -3.03 2.70
N VAL A 155 -8.65 -4.27 2.44
CA VAL A 155 -9.46 -4.59 1.25
C VAL A 155 -10.72 -3.72 1.19
N LEU A 156 -11.46 -3.59 2.29
CA LEU A 156 -12.71 -2.83 2.32
C LEU A 156 -12.51 -1.33 2.05
N GLN A 157 -11.51 -0.69 2.67
CA GLN A 157 -11.28 0.74 2.46
C GLN A 157 -10.76 0.99 1.04
N LYS A 158 -9.84 0.17 0.53
CA LYS A 158 -9.23 0.38 -0.79
C LYS A 158 -10.25 0.18 -1.90
N THR A 159 -11.18 -0.76 -1.75
CA THR A 159 -12.32 -0.92 -2.67
C THR A 159 -13.26 0.28 -2.68
N ARG A 160 -13.54 0.90 -1.51
CA ARG A 160 -14.31 2.16 -1.46
C ARG A 160 -13.55 3.33 -2.08
N ILE A 161 -12.26 3.43 -1.82
CA ILE A 161 -11.39 4.49 -2.35
C ILE A 161 -11.28 4.35 -3.88
N TYR A 162 -11.15 3.13 -4.40
CA TYR A 162 -11.14 2.84 -5.85
C TYR A 162 -12.36 3.43 -6.58
N GLU A 163 -13.52 3.42 -5.93
CA GLU A 163 -14.76 3.97 -6.48
C GLU A 163 -14.79 5.52 -6.53
N MET A 164 -13.82 6.21 -5.93
CA MET A 164 -13.80 7.69 -5.82
C MET A 164 -13.13 8.42 -6.99
N SER A 165 -12.30 7.75 -7.79
CA SER A 165 -11.66 8.35 -8.98
C SER A 165 -11.53 7.35 -10.12
N SER A 166 -11.53 7.85 -11.35
CA SER A 166 -11.24 7.09 -12.57
C SER A 166 -9.82 7.26 -13.09
N ASN A 167 -8.99 8.05 -12.39
CA ASN A 167 -7.59 8.26 -12.76
C ASN A 167 -6.84 6.91 -12.81
N LYS A 168 -6.11 6.66 -13.89
CA LYS A 168 -5.44 5.37 -14.09
C LYS A 168 -4.31 5.13 -13.09
N THR A 169 -3.53 6.17 -12.79
CA THR A 169 -2.46 6.14 -11.76
C THR A 169 -3.02 5.65 -10.44
N PHE A 170 -4.16 6.21 -10.05
CA PHE A 170 -4.86 5.88 -8.82
C PHE A 170 -5.41 4.44 -8.81
N ARG A 171 -6.07 4.02 -9.89
CA ARG A 171 -6.71 2.70 -9.98
C ARG A 171 -5.74 1.54 -10.14
N GLU A 172 -4.64 1.74 -10.84
CA GLU A 172 -3.61 0.74 -11.05
C GLU A 172 -2.99 0.31 -9.71
N THR A 173 -2.56 1.29 -8.90
CA THR A 173 -2.02 1.04 -7.56
C THR A 173 -3.05 0.40 -6.64
N LEU A 174 -4.29 0.91 -6.59
CA LEU A 174 -5.34 0.32 -5.76
C LEU A 174 -5.67 -1.12 -6.19
N GLY A 175 -5.72 -1.39 -7.48
CA GLY A 175 -6.00 -2.73 -8.01
C GLY A 175 -4.94 -3.75 -7.58
N PHE A 176 -3.66 -3.35 -7.58
CA PHE A 176 -2.57 -4.17 -7.06
C PHE A 176 -2.74 -4.41 -5.55
N LEU A 177 -2.88 -3.34 -4.76
CA LEU A 177 -2.94 -3.42 -3.30
C LEU A 177 -4.16 -4.20 -2.79
N ILE A 178 -5.35 -4.02 -3.39
CA ILE A 178 -6.56 -4.80 -3.03
C ILE A 178 -6.30 -6.31 -3.14
N VAL A 179 -5.56 -6.73 -4.16
CA VAL A 179 -5.22 -8.14 -4.39
C VAL A 179 -4.16 -8.63 -3.40
N ARG A 180 -3.21 -7.76 -3.01
CA ARG A 180 -2.18 -8.10 -2.02
C ARG A 180 -2.71 -8.15 -0.59
N ASP A 181 -3.52 -7.18 -0.17
CA ASP A 181 -4.25 -7.23 1.10
C ASP A 181 -5.10 -8.51 1.21
N ASN A 182 -5.75 -8.94 0.10
CA ASN A 182 -6.49 -10.20 0.10
C ASN A 182 -5.56 -11.42 0.28
N ALA A 183 -4.37 -11.42 -0.32
CA ALA A 183 -3.39 -12.48 -0.12
C ALA A 183 -2.88 -12.52 1.34
N HIS A 184 -2.67 -11.37 1.97
CA HIS A 184 -2.24 -11.29 3.37
C HIS A 184 -3.36 -11.68 4.34
N GLN A 185 -4.59 -11.25 4.07
CA GLN A 185 -5.79 -11.74 4.76
C GLN A 185 -5.83 -13.28 4.74
N ASN A 186 -5.63 -13.89 3.57
CA ASN A 186 -5.56 -15.33 3.43
C ASN A 186 -4.41 -15.91 4.25
N ALA A 187 -3.24 -15.29 4.24
CA ALA A 187 -2.07 -15.78 4.96
C ALA A 187 -2.30 -15.84 6.49
N PHE A 188 -2.89 -14.80 7.07
CA PHE A 188 -3.21 -14.78 8.50
C PHE A 188 -4.39 -15.69 8.85
N ALA A 189 -5.37 -15.86 7.96
CA ALA A 189 -6.41 -16.86 8.12
C ALA A 189 -5.83 -18.28 8.15
N LYS A 190 -4.92 -18.63 7.23
CA LYS A 190 -4.22 -19.92 7.24
C LYS A 190 -3.39 -20.12 8.50
N ALA A 191 -2.75 -19.06 9.01
CA ALA A 191 -2.03 -19.13 10.28
C ALA A 191 -2.95 -19.57 11.42
N LEU A 192 -4.15 -19.00 11.52
CA LEU A 192 -5.16 -19.43 12.50
C LEU A 192 -5.68 -20.84 12.26
N GLU A 193 -5.83 -21.27 10.99
CA GLU A 193 -6.23 -22.64 10.65
C GLU A 193 -5.22 -23.68 11.14
N THR A 194 -3.91 -23.40 11.07
CA THR A 194 -2.89 -24.30 11.63
C THR A 194 -3.00 -24.49 13.15
N LEU A 195 -3.73 -23.60 13.83
CA LEU A 195 -4.01 -23.66 15.27
C LEU A 195 -5.36 -24.31 15.60
N GLY A 196 -6.08 -24.84 14.58
CA GLY A 196 -7.29 -25.63 14.75
C GLY A 196 -8.61 -24.88 14.51
N VAL A 197 -8.59 -23.66 13.96
CA VAL A 197 -9.83 -22.92 13.66
C VAL A 197 -10.10 -22.87 12.16
N ASP A 198 -11.20 -23.48 11.70
CA ASP A 198 -11.62 -23.49 10.29
C ASP A 198 -12.32 -22.17 9.90
N TRP A 199 -11.53 -21.13 9.59
CA TRP A 199 -12.05 -19.82 9.20
C TRP A 199 -12.31 -19.67 7.69
N GLY A 200 -11.71 -20.52 6.84
CA GLY A 200 -11.74 -20.34 5.38
C GLY A 200 -13.12 -20.14 4.77
N LYS A 201 -14.18 -20.69 5.40
CA LYS A 201 -15.57 -20.52 4.96
C LYS A 201 -16.11 -19.09 5.06
N LEU A 202 -15.52 -18.24 5.89
CA LEU A 202 -15.95 -16.86 6.08
C LEU A 202 -15.33 -15.87 5.08
N PHE A 203 -14.25 -16.26 4.39
CA PHE A 203 -13.48 -15.37 3.51
C PHE A 203 -13.92 -15.44 2.03
N PRO A 204 -13.66 -14.40 1.20
CA PRO A 204 -13.03 -13.13 1.57
C PRO A 204 -13.94 -12.23 2.41
N VAL A 205 -13.33 -11.31 3.15
CA VAL A 205 -14.01 -10.21 3.84
C VAL A 205 -13.47 -8.89 3.29
N PRO A 206 -14.30 -8.02 2.70
CA PRO A 206 -15.73 -8.19 2.45
C PRO A 206 -16.02 -9.36 1.48
N ASN A 207 -17.22 -9.95 1.59
CA ASN A 207 -17.68 -11.00 0.67
C ASN A 207 -18.10 -10.37 -0.66
N TYR A 208 -17.12 -9.90 -1.43
CA TYR A 208 -17.28 -9.22 -2.70
C TYR A 208 -16.29 -9.77 -3.72
N ASP A 209 -16.72 -9.85 -4.97
CA ASP A 209 -15.88 -10.32 -6.07
C ASP A 209 -14.99 -9.19 -6.58
N ILE A 210 -13.73 -9.18 -6.12
CA ILE A 210 -12.74 -8.18 -6.52
C ILE A 210 -12.38 -8.26 -8.01
N SER A 211 -12.69 -9.36 -8.72
CA SER A 211 -12.46 -9.47 -10.17
C SER A 211 -13.42 -8.59 -10.99
N LYS A 212 -14.41 -7.95 -10.35
CA LYS A 212 -15.25 -6.93 -10.98
C LYS A 212 -14.50 -5.62 -11.24
N TYR A 213 -13.41 -5.36 -10.52
CA TYR A 213 -12.51 -4.25 -10.82
C TYR A 213 -11.50 -4.69 -11.89
N PRO A 214 -11.43 -4.03 -13.07
CA PRO A 214 -10.57 -4.46 -14.16
C PRO A 214 -9.09 -4.62 -13.78
N GLU A 215 -8.55 -3.68 -13.01
CA GLU A 215 -7.17 -3.68 -12.55
C GLU A 215 -6.93 -4.83 -11.57
N CYS A 216 -7.86 -5.12 -10.66
CA CYS A 216 -7.80 -6.31 -9.79
C CYS A 216 -7.84 -7.61 -10.60
N ARG A 217 -8.72 -7.70 -11.62
CA ARG A 217 -8.86 -8.90 -12.46
C ARG A 217 -7.53 -9.31 -13.08
N LYS A 218 -6.77 -8.34 -13.60
CA LYS A 218 -5.42 -8.56 -14.15
C LYS A 218 -4.53 -9.35 -13.18
N TYR A 219 -4.45 -8.93 -11.92
CA TYR A 219 -3.62 -9.59 -10.90
C TYR A 219 -4.23 -10.89 -10.37
N VAL A 220 -5.57 -10.98 -10.34
CA VAL A 220 -6.27 -12.23 -10.03
C VAL A 220 -5.92 -13.30 -11.09
N ASP A 221 -5.93 -12.94 -12.37
CA ASP A 221 -5.58 -13.84 -13.47
C ASP A 221 -4.10 -14.26 -13.42
N MET A 222 -3.21 -13.36 -12.95
CA MET A 222 -1.80 -13.68 -12.64
C MET A 222 -1.63 -14.58 -11.40
N GLY A 223 -2.71 -14.81 -10.64
CA GLY A 223 -2.69 -15.65 -9.44
C GLY A 223 -2.16 -14.96 -8.17
N TYR A 224 -2.00 -13.64 -8.18
CA TYR A 224 -1.33 -12.92 -7.08
C TYR A 224 -2.06 -13.05 -5.74
N HIS A 225 -3.38 -13.20 -5.74
CA HIS A 225 -4.18 -13.48 -4.54
C HIS A 225 -3.89 -14.85 -3.87
N ASN A 226 -3.18 -15.77 -4.54
CA ASN A 226 -2.84 -17.10 -4.01
C ASN A 226 -1.35 -17.24 -3.66
N VAL A 227 -0.57 -16.17 -3.75
CA VAL A 227 0.88 -16.24 -3.52
C VAL A 227 1.32 -15.30 -2.41
N GLN A 228 2.28 -15.77 -1.61
CA GLN A 228 3.06 -14.93 -0.71
C GLN A 228 4.43 -14.69 -1.36
N PHE A 229 4.73 -13.43 -1.66
CA PHE A 229 6.04 -13.06 -2.18
C PHE A 229 7.10 -13.18 -1.08
N ASN A 230 8.20 -13.85 -1.38
CA ASN A 230 9.32 -14.04 -0.46
C ASN A 230 10.46 -13.08 -0.77
N PHE A 231 10.49 -11.95 -0.05
CA PHE A 231 11.57 -10.97 -0.14
C PHE A 231 12.81 -11.35 0.72
N ARG A 232 12.83 -12.55 1.33
CA ARG A 232 13.95 -12.97 2.19
C ARG A 232 15.08 -13.56 1.34
N LEU A 233 16.30 -13.10 1.62
CA LEU A 233 17.53 -13.66 1.03
C LEU A 233 18.06 -14.89 1.80
N ASP A 234 17.40 -15.27 2.89
CA ASP A 234 17.72 -16.43 3.71
C ASP A 234 16.51 -17.38 3.85
N GLN A 235 16.77 -18.64 4.25
CA GLN A 235 15.76 -19.70 4.31
C GLN A 235 14.60 -19.38 5.26
N THR A 236 13.37 -19.46 4.77
CA THR A 236 12.15 -19.10 5.48
C THR A 236 11.23 -20.31 5.71
N ARG A 237 10.42 -20.29 6.78
CA ARG A 237 9.40 -21.32 7.08
C ARG A 237 7.97 -20.91 6.72
N ILE A 238 7.78 -19.82 5.96
CA ILE A 238 6.45 -19.31 5.57
C ILE A 238 5.58 -20.39 4.92
N GLY A 239 6.16 -21.23 4.05
CA GLY A 239 5.43 -22.28 3.34
C GLY A 239 4.85 -23.38 4.24
N GLU A 240 5.25 -23.48 5.51
CA GLU A 240 4.61 -24.38 6.47
C GLU A 240 3.22 -23.88 6.89
N ILE A 241 2.97 -22.57 6.77
CA ILE A 241 1.66 -21.94 7.00
C ILE A 241 0.94 -21.69 5.68
N PHE A 242 1.61 -21.05 4.73
CA PHE A 242 1.02 -20.58 3.48
C PHE A 242 0.99 -21.69 2.41
N GLN A 243 0.10 -22.65 2.62
CA GLN A 243 -0.05 -23.84 1.78
C GLN A 243 -1.50 -24.38 1.83
N GLY A 244 -1.81 -25.33 0.95
CA GLY A 244 -3.14 -25.92 0.84
C GLY A 244 -4.10 -25.04 0.03
N GLU A 245 -5.41 -25.32 0.09
CA GLU A 245 -6.40 -24.57 -0.66
C GLU A 245 -6.54 -23.12 -0.14
N SER A 246 -6.71 -22.19 -1.08
CA SER A 246 -6.89 -20.76 -0.82
C SER A 246 -8.23 -20.48 -0.12
N PRO A 247 -8.23 -19.68 0.97
CA PRO A 247 -9.46 -19.21 1.62
C PRO A 247 -10.36 -18.34 0.71
N SER A 248 -9.85 -17.86 -0.43
CA SER A 248 -10.64 -17.09 -1.41
C SER A 248 -11.70 -17.91 -2.17
N ARG A 249 -11.91 -19.19 -1.84
CA ARG A 249 -12.94 -20.08 -2.43
C ARG A 249 -12.86 -20.20 -3.96
N ASN A 250 -11.65 -20.17 -4.50
CA ASN A 250 -11.37 -20.28 -5.93
C ASN A 250 -10.85 -21.68 -6.35
N GLY A 251 -10.74 -22.62 -5.40
CA GLY A 251 -10.24 -23.97 -5.65
C GLY A 251 -8.76 -24.07 -6.00
N LYS A 252 -7.97 -22.99 -5.86
CA LYS A 252 -6.54 -22.96 -6.19
C LYS A 252 -5.67 -23.11 -4.93
N PRO A 253 -4.49 -23.74 -5.05
CA PRO A 253 -3.57 -23.87 -3.93
C PRO A 253 -2.81 -22.55 -3.66
N LEU A 254 -2.38 -22.37 -2.41
CA LEU A 254 -1.46 -21.33 -1.98
C LEU A 254 -0.01 -21.76 -2.18
N SER A 255 0.86 -20.81 -2.50
CA SER A 255 2.31 -21.04 -2.63
C SER A 255 3.15 -19.82 -2.25
N VAL A 256 4.35 -20.06 -1.77
CA VAL A 256 5.37 -19.02 -1.58
C VAL A 256 6.21 -18.91 -2.85
N THR A 257 6.39 -17.72 -3.40
CA THR A 257 7.12 -17.48 -4.65
C THR A 257 8.15 -16.38 -4.49
N GLU A 258 9.08 -16.28 -5.44
CA GLU A 258 9.88 -15.06 -5.61
C GLU A 258 8.97 -13.86 -5.89
N PRO A 259 9.37 -12.63 -5.51
CA PRO A 259 8.64 -11.43 -5.85
C PRO A 259 8.61 -11.21 -7.37
N PRO A 260 7.61 -10.46 -7.89
CA PRO A 260 7.57 -10.11 -9.30
C PRO A 260 8.81 -9.29 -9.69
N SER A 261 9.10 -9.23 -11.00
CA SER A 261 10.07 -8.27 -11.51
C SER A 261 9.63 -6.86 -11.16
N GLY A 262 10.55 -6.07 -10.61
CA GLY A 262 10.27 -4.69 -10.24
C GLY A 262 10.16 -3.77 -11.45
N PHE A 263 9.59 -2.60 -11.21
CA PHE A 263 9.37 -1.54 -12.18
C PHE A 263 10.26 -0.33 -11.87
N PRO A 264 10.62 0.51 -12.86
CA PRO A 264 11.39 1.71 -12.58
C PRO A 264 10.68 2.66 -11.62
N VAL A 265 11.43 3.27 -10.71
CA VAL A 265 10.94 4.40 -9.90
C VAL A 265 10.80 5.63 -10.81
N PRO A 266 9.64 6.32 -10.85
CA PRO A 266 9.46 7.51 -11.68
C PRO A 266 10.43 8.64 -11.30
N GLN A 267 11.15 9.16 -12.28
CA GLN A 267 11.91 10.40 -12.12
C GLN A 267 11.00 11.59 -12.42
N LEU A 268 10.53 12.27 -11.37
CA LEU A 268 9.69 13.46 -11.52
C LEU A 268 10.53 14.69 -11.92
N PRO A 269 9.96 15.60 -12.74
CA PRO A 269 10.63 16.83 -13.15
C PRO A 269 10.80 17.80 -11.97
N GLU A 270 11.67 18.80 -12.14
CA GLU A 270 11.69 19.95 -11.24
C GLU A 270 10.34 20.70 -11.29
N MET A 271 9.94 21.27 -10.15
CA MET A 271 8.74 22.07 -9.97
C MET A 271 9.13 23.49 -9.54
N PRO A 272 9.33 24.43 -10.49
CA PRO A 272 9.74 25.80 -10.16
C PRO A 272 8.70 26.57 -9.34
N ASN A 273 7.41 26.30 -9.54
CA ASN A 273 6.31 26.85 -8.74
C ASN A 273 6.30 26.37 -7.28
N GLU A 274 6.96 25.24 -7.00
CA GLU A 274 7.17 24.70 -5.64
C GLU A 274 8.60 24.90 -5.15
N HIS A 275 9.45 25.58 -5.94
CA HIS A 275 10.87 25.79 -5.63
C HIS A 275 11.64 24.48 -5.33
N SER A 276 11.30 23.40 -6.06
CA SER A 276 11.82 22.05 -5.80
C SER A 276 12.44 21.43 -7.06
N PRO A 277 13.71 20.97 -7.03
CA PRO A 277 14.65 20.98 -5.90
C PRO A 277 15.27 22.37 -5.64
N GLY A 278 14.91 23.38 -6.44
CA GLY A 278 15.28 24.79 -6.21
C GLY A 278 16.73 25.15 -6.54
N LEU A 279 17.51 24.22 -7.11
CA LEU A 279 18.94 24.41 -7.35
C LEU A 279 19.25 25.45 -8.44
N GLN A 280 18.30 25.68 -9.35
CA GLN A 280 18.50 26.52 -10.54
C GLN A 280 17.61 27.78 -10.55
N ASP A 281 16.80 28.00 -9.52
CA ASP A 281 15.80 29.09 -9.47
C ASP A 281 16.40 30.49 -9.66
N MET A 282 17.68 30.66 -9.32
CA MET A 282 18.41 31.93 -9.44
C MET A 282 19.50 31.91 -10.52
N MET A 283 19.65 30.81 -11.27
CA MET A 283 20.64 30.70 -12.34
C MET A 283 20.02 31.18 -13.66
N VAL A 284 20.41 32.39 -14.05
CA VAL A 284 20.05 33.06 -15.32
C VAL A 284 20.82 32.46 -16.48
#